data_AF-A0A6G4CLX9-F1
#
_entry.id   AF-A0A6G4CLX9-F1
#
_cell.length_a   1.000
_cell.length_b   1.000
_cell.length_c   1.000
_cell.angle_alpha   90.00
_cell.angle_beta   90.00
_cell.angle_gamma   90.00
#
_symmetry.space_group_name_H-M   'P 1'
#
loop_
_entity.id
_entity.type
_entity.pdbx_description
1 polymer ?
#
loop_
_entity_poly.entity_id
_entity_poly.type
_entity_poly.pdbx_seq_one_letter_code
_entity_poly.pdbx_strand_id
1 'polypeptide(L)'
;NGDGFGISSTYVYDGFGIGAVYTKSDRTNAQERAAANPLNASGKNAELWATGIKYDANNIYFAANYAETLNMTTYGDGYISNKAQSFEVVAQYQFDFGLRPSLAYLKSKGRDLGRYGDQDMIEYID
;
A
#
# COMPACT_ATOMS: atom_id res chain seq x y z
N ASN A 1 16.27 3.10 5.32
CA ASN A 1 16.01 1.97 6.23
C ASN A 1 17.30 1.18 6.41
N GLY A 2 17.44 0.54 7.57
CA GLY A 2 18.51 -0.42 7.88
C GLY A 2 18.09 -1.85 7.55
N ASP A 3 18.65 -2.82 8.26
CA ASP A 3 18.41 -4.25 8.03
C ASP A 3 16.93 -4.63 8.21
N GLY A 4 16.48 -5.64 7.47
CA GLY A 4 15.08 -6.04 7.50
C GLY A 4 14.81 -7.40 6.87
N PHE A 5 13.57 -7.86 7.02
CA PHE A 5 13.07 -9.08 6.41
C PHE A 5 11.66 -8.87 5.84
N GLY A 6 11.25 -9.78 4.96
CA GLY A 6 9.91 -9.84 4.42
C GLY A 6 9.45 -11.27 4.25
N ILE A 7 8.15 -11.48 4.41
CA ILE A 7 7.49 -12.76 4.16
C ILE A 7 6.22 -12.51 3.35
N SER A 8 5.94 -13.42 2.42
CA SER A 8 4.68 -13.42 1.67
C SER A 8 4.14 -14.83 1.55
N SER A 9 2.83 -14.91 1.38
CA SER A 9 2.12 -16.17 1.11
C SER A 9 0.99 -15.89 0.13
N THR A 10 0.80 -16.79 -0.82
CA THR A 10 -0.28 -16.72 -1.80
C THR A 10 -0.93 -18.08 -1.96
N TYR A 11 -2.22 -18.08 -2.24
CA TYR A 11 -3.00 -19.26 -2.55
C TYR A 11 -3.86 -18.98 -3.77
N VAL A 12 -3.87 -19.91 -4.73
CA VAL A 12 -4.61 -19.78 -5.99
C VAL A 12 -5.44 -21.03 -6.21
N TYR A 13 -6.71 -20.83 -6.54
CA TYR A 13 -7.64 -21.89 -6.83
C TYR A 13 -8.73 -21.39 -7.79
N ASP A 14 -8.88 -22.08 -8.92
CA ASP A 14 -9.97 -21.87 -9.89
C ASP A 14 -10.19 -20.40 -10.30
N GLY A 15 -9.11 -19.74 -10.77
CA GLY A 15 -9.14 -18.33 -11.16
C GLY A 15 -9.08 -17.34 -9.99
N PHE A 16 -9.44 -17.76 -8.76
CA PHE A 16 -9.28 -16.94 -7.56
C PHE A 16 -7.85 -17.01 -7.02
N GLY A 17 -7.34 -15.88 -6.56
CA GLY A 17 -6.09 -15.79 -5.81
C GLY A 17 -6.27 -14.92 -4.58
N ILE A 18 -5.65 -15.31 -3.47
CA ILE A 18 -5.50 -14.48 -2.27
C ILE A 18 -4.03 -14.46 -1.87
N GLY A 19 -3.56 -13.32 -1.39
CA GLY A 19 -2.19 -13.16 -0.95
C GLY A 19 -2.05 -12.19 0.19
N ALA A 20 -1.02 -12.39 1.01
CA ALA A 20 -0.61 -11.46 2.03
C ALA A 20 0.92 -11.32 2.03
N VAL A 21 1.40 -10.14 2.39
CA VAL A 21 2.81 -9.82 2.57
C VAL A 21 2.99 -9.00 3.83
N TYR A 22 4.11 -9.23 4.52
CA TYR A 22 4.57 -8.43 5.64
C TYR A 22 6.05 -8.16 5.47
N THR A 23 6.47 -6.92 5.71
CA THR A 23 7.87 -6.53 5.76
C THR A 23 8.15 -5.70 6.99
N LYS A 24 9.36 -5.85 7.52
CA LYS A 24 9.86 -5.08 8.64
C LYS A 24 11.33 -4.77 8.42
N SER A 25 11.70 -3.52 8.66
CA SER A 25 13.08 -3.06 8.60
C SER A 25 13.36 -2.06 9.71
N ASP A 26 14.60 -2.02 10.19
CA ASP A 26 15.07 -0.99 11.10
C ASP A 26 15.06 0.37 10.38
N ARG A 27 14.88 1.46 11.12
CA ARG A 27 15.12 2.82 10.62
C ARG A 27 16.53 3.23 10.99
N THR A 28 17.17 4.01 10.11
CA THR A 28 18.55 4.45 10.38
C THR A 28 18.58 5.46 11.53
N ASN A 29 19.72 5.58 12.21
CA ASN A 29 19.91 6.59 13.25
C ASN A 29 19.59 8.03 12.78
N ALA A 30 19.76 8.33 11.48
CA ALA A 30 19.36 9.62 10.91
C ALA A 30 17.83 9.78 10.83
N GLN A 31 17.11 8.71 10.45
CA GLN A 31 15.65 8.69 10.40
C GLN A 31 15.01 8.73 11.79
N GLU A 32 15.63 8.10 12.80
CA GLU A 32 15.18 8.21 14.19
C GLU A 32 15.42 9.63 14.75
N ARG A 33 16.58 10.24 14.50
CA ARG A 33 16.85 11.63 14.93
C ARG A 33 15.90 12.64 14.27
N ALA A 34 15.47 12.38 13.04
CA ALA A 34 14.52 13.23 12.34
C ALA A 34 13.14 13.29 13.03
N ALA A 35 12.81 12.32 13.90
CA ALA A 35 11.60 12.31 14.73
C ALA A 35 11.54 13.44 15.78
N ALA A 36 12.65 14.14 16.02
CA ALA A 36 12.62 15.37 16.80
C ALA A 36 11.71 16.45 16.17
N ASN A 37 11.47 16.37 14.85
CA ASN A 37 10.40 17.11 14.21
C ASN A 37 9.08 16.34 14.34
N PRO A 38 8.01 16.92 14.93
CA PRO A 38 6.72 16.25 15.11
C PRO A 38 5.99 15.90 13.79
N LEU A 39 6.51 16.35 12.65
CA LEU A 39 6.05 15.94 11.31
C LEU A 39 6.70 14.62 10.84
N ASN A 40 7.69 14.09 11.57
CA ASN A 40 8.32 12.82 11.24
C ASN A 40 7.88 11.70 12.17
N ALA A 41 7.80 10.50 11.59
CA ALA A 41 7.58 9.26 12.31
C ALA A 41 8.62 9.03 13.42
N SER A 42 8.14 8.66 14.61
CA SER A 42 8.96 8.44 15.81
C SER A 42 9.34 6.97 16.08
N GLY A 43 8.85 6.04 15.27
CA GLY A 43 9.14 4.62 15.41
C GLY A 43 10.56 4.23 15.00
N LYS A 44 11.06 3.14 15.58
CA LYS A 44 12.37 2.53 15.28
C LYS A 44 12.34 1.61 14.06
N ASN A 45 11.16 1.11 13.70
CA ASN A 45 10.98 0.19 12.58
C ASN A 45 10.10 0.84 11.51
N ALA A 46 10.41 0.56 10.26
CA ALA A 46 9.52 0.75 9.13
C ALA A 46 8.86 -0.60 8.79
N GLU A 47 7.54 -0.64 8.81
CA GLU A 47 6.75 -1.86 8.59
C GLU A 47 5.76 -1.65 7.45
N LEU A 48 5.49 -2.70 6.69
CA LEU A 48 4.39 -2.76 5.73
C LEU A 48 3.69 -4.09 5.87
N TRP A 49 2.38 -4.08 5.80
CA TRP A 49 1.61 -5.26 5.48
C TRP A 49 0.66 -4.96 4.35
N ALA A 50 0.44 -5.93 3.47
CA ALA A 50 -0.56 -5.82 2.43
C ALA A 50 -1.27 -7.16 2.24
N THR A 51 -2.52 -7.08 1.82
CA THR A 51 -3.33 -8.23 1.43
C THR A 51 -3.98 -7.92 0.09
N GLY A 52 -4.16 -8.96 -0.72
CA GLY A 52 -4.73 -8.84 -2.04
C GLY A 52 -5.63 -10.02 -2.35
N ILE A 53 -6.67 -9.75 -3.11
CA ILE A 53 -7.49 -10.76 -3.77
C ILE A 53 -7.50 -10.49 -5.27
N LYS A 54 -7.57 -11.56 -6.06
CA LYS A 54 -7.78 -11.48 -7.50
C LYS A 54 -8.74 -12.57 -7.97
N TYR A 55 -9.40 -12.29 -9.08
CA TYR A 55 -10.14 -13.23 -9.89
C TYR A 55 -9.74 -13.01 -11.34
N ASP A 56 -9.26 -14.05 -12.00
CA ASP A 56 -8.78 -14.01 -13.37
C ASP A 56 -9.26 -15.27 -14.12
N ALA A 57 -10.51 -15.22 -14.56
CA ALA A 57 -11.16 -16.29 -15.32
C ALA A 57 -12.39 -15.75 -16.07
N ASN A 58 -12.86 -16.50 -17.07
CA ASN A 58 -14.07 -16.19 -17.84
C ASN A 58 -14.07 -14.78 -18.46
N ASN A 59 -12.93 -14.36 -19.03
CA ASN A 59 -12.73 -13.03 -19.62
C ASN A 59 -12.86 -11.86 -18.62
N ILE A 60 -12.96 -12.13 -17.32
CA ILE A 60 -13.04 -11.12 -16.27
C ILE A 60 -11.72 -11.11 -15.51
N TYR A 61 -11.16 -9.92 -15.35
CA TYR A 61 -10.07 -9.67 -14.42
C TYR A 61 -10.58 -8.73 -13.33
N PHE A 62 -10.48 -9.15 -12.09
CA PHE A 62 -10.76 -8.31 -10.93
C PHE A 62 -9.61 -8.47 -9.94
N ALA A 63 -9.11 -7.38 -9.40
CA ALA A 63 -8.16 -7.44 -8.29
C ALA A 63 -8.42 -6.29 -7.32
N ALA A 64 -8.26 -6.58 -6.04
CA ALA A 64 -8.31 -5.58 -4.99
C ALA A 64 -7.18 -5.81 -3.99
N ASN A 65 -6.48 -4.74 -3.64
CA ASN A 65 -5.38 -4.73 -2.69
C ASN A 65 -5.65 -3.73 -1.58
N TYR A 66 -5.22 -4.08 -0.37
CA TYR A 66 -5.16 -3.19 0.76
C TYR A 66 -3.77 -3.27 1.38
N ALA A 67 -3.15 -2.13 1.62
CA ALA A 67 -1.84 -2.04 2.24
C ALA A 67 -1.86 -1.04 3.38
N GLU A 68 -1.09 -1.34 4.42
CA GLU A 68 -0.81 -0.44 5.51
C GLU A 68 0.69 -0.34 5.72
N THR A 69 1.18 0.87 5.90
CA THR A 69 2.58 1.13 6.21
C THR A 69 2.67 1.87 7.53
N LEU A 70 3.71 1.57 8.31
CA LEU A 70 4.05 2.25 9.54
C LEU A 70 5.45 2.81 9.43
N ASN A 71 5.61 4.11 9.68
CA ASN A 71 6.90 4.80 9.65
C ASN A 71 7.69 4.59 8.35
N MET A 72 7.00 4.42 7.21
CA MET A 72 7.62 4.05 5.93
C MET A 72 7.28 5.00 4.79
N THR A 73 6.02 5.43 4.66
CA THR A 73 5.56 6.25 3.53
C THR A 73 6.00 7.70 3.69
N THR A 74 6.66 8.25 2.65
CA THR A 74 7.07 9.65 2.61
C THR A 74 5.94 10.57 2.17
N TYR A 75 5.87 11.79 2.72
CA TYR A 75 4.90 12.82 2.34
C TYR A 75 5.52 14.22 2.37
N GLY A 76 4.95 15.15 1.60
CA GLY A 76 5.46 16.52 1.48
C GLY A 76 6.94 16.56 1.06
N ASP A 77 7.73 17.43 1.71
CA ASP A 77 9.15 17.66 1.41
C ASP A 77 10.10 16.60 2.02
N GLY A 78 9.66 15.33 2.09
CA GLY A 78 10.48 14.21 2.57
C GLY A 78 10.25 13.82 4.04
N TYR A 79 9.11 14.20 4.63
CA TYR A 79 8.69 13.70 5.94
C TYR A 79 8.21 12.26 5.83
N ILE A 80 8.28 11.49 6.92
CA ILE A 80 7.78 10.11 6.95
C ILE A 80 6.53 10.04 7.84
N SER A 81 5.43 9.52 7.31
CA SER A 81 4.18 9.38 8.08
C SER A 81 4.30 8.27 9.12
N ASN A 82 3.62 8.44 10.25
CA ASN A 82 3.51 7.37 11.25
C ASN A 82 2.75 6.18 10.68
N LYS A 83 1.70 6.46 9.89
CA LYS A 83 0.87 5.45 9.27
C LYS A 83 0.39 5.89 7.88
N ALA A 84 0.30 4.98 6.92
CA ALA A 84 -0.40 5.22 5.67
C ALA A 84 -1.21 3.98 5.30
N GLN A 85 -2.39 4.20 4.71
CA GLN A 85 -3.29 3.15 4.27
C GLN A 85 -3.54 3.34 2.78
N SER A 86 -3.41 2.29 1.98
CA SER A 86 -3.64 2.33 0.54
C SER A 86 -4.63 1.24 0.16
N PHE A 87 -5.57 1.58 -0.71
CA PHE A 87 -6.56 0.69 -1.26
C PHE A 87 -6.56 0.84 -2.77
N GLU A 88 -6.51 -0.27 -3.48
CA GLU A 88 -6.49 -0.31 -4.93
C GLU A 88 -7.49 -1.37 -5.39
N VAL A 89 -8.29 -1.05 -6.40
CA VAL A 89 -9.17 -2.02 -7.03
C VAL A 89 -9.19 -1.78 -8.54
N VAL A 90 -9.20 -2.87 -9.30
CA VAL A 90 -9.28 -2.85 -10.75
C VAL A 90 -10.26 -3.91 -11.22
N ALA A 91 -11.06 -3.57 -12.22
CA ALA A 91 -11.96 -4.45 -12.92
C ALA A 91 -11.76 -4.29 -14.43
N GLN A 92 -11.61 -5.39 -15.15
CA GLN A 92 -11.46 -5.42 -16.60
C GLN A 92 -12.30 -6.55 -17.17
N TYR A 93 -12.76 -6.36 -18.41
CA TYR A 93 -13.45 -7.38 -19.16
C TYR A 93 -12.84 -7.50 -20.55
N GLN A 94 -12.54 -8.71 -21.02
CA GLN A 94 -12.01 -8.96 -22.36
C GLN A 94 -13.15 -9.40 -23.28
N PHE A 95 -13.51 -8.55 -24.25
CA PHE A 95 -14.42 -8.97 -25.30
C PHE A 95 -13.73 -9.86 -26.33
N ASP A 96 -14.49 -10.77 -26.95
CA ASP A 96 -14.01 -11.69 -27.99
C ASP A 96 -13.48 -10.95 -29.24
N PHE A 97 -13.98 -9.73 -29.50
CA PHE A 97 -13.51 -8.88 -30.60
C PHE A 97 -12.21 -8.10 -30.26
N GLY A 98 -11.60 -8.37 -29.11
CA GLY A 98 -10.28 -7.87 -28.73
C GLY A 98 -10.27 -6.63 -27.83
N LEU A 99 -11.38 -5.89 -27.69
CA LEU A 99 -11.45 -4.74 -26.78
C LEU A 99 -11.42 -5.19 -25.31
N ARG A 100 -10.66 -4.46 -24.50
CA ARG A 100 -10.60 -4.67 -23.04
C ARG A 100 -10.86 -3.36 -22.29
N PRO A 101 -12.13 -3.02 -21.97
CA PRO A 101 -12.39 -1.96 -21.00
C PRO A 101 -11.76 -2.29 -19.65
N SER A 102 -11.31 -1.23 -18.96
CA SER A 102 -10.75 -1.27 -17.62
C SER A 102 -11.36 -0.14 -16.80
N LEU A 103 -11.58 -0.39 -15.51
CA LEU A 103 -11.91 0.61 -14.51
C LEU A 103 -11.02 0.36 -13.29
N ALA A 104 -10.32 1.38 -12.81
CA ALA A 104 -9.48 1.32 -11.63
C ALA A 104 -9.83 2.44 -10.64
N TYR A 105 -9.78 2.10 -9.35
CA TYR A 105 -9.87 3.06 -8.26
C TYR A 105 -8.70 2.88 -7.32
N LEU A 106 -8.02 3.97 -7.02
CA LEU A 106 -6.87 3.98 -6.14
C LEU A 106 -7.03 5.10 -5.11
N LYS A 107 -6.96 4.72 -3.83
CA LYS A 107 -7.02 5.65 -2.71
C LYS A 107 -5.88 5.38 -1.75
N SER A 108 -5.06 6.38 -1.50
CA SER A 108 -4.01 6.34 -0.47
C SER A 108 -4.21 7.46 0.53
N LYS A 109 -4.23 7.13 1.82
CA LYS A 109 -4.48 8.04 2.93
C LYS A 109 -3.40 7.92 4.01
N GLY A 110 -2.71 9.02 4.29
CA GLY A 110 -1.82 9.15 5.45
C GLY A 110 -2.64 9.35 6.73
N ARG A 111 -2.34 8.56 7.77
CA ARG A 111 -2.95 8.66 9.10
C ARG A 111 -1.86 9.14 10.09
N ASP A 112 -2.24 10.01 11.03
CA ASP A 112 -1.34 10.57 12.06
C ASP A 112 -0.12 11.35 11.53
N LEU A 113 -0.37 12.34 10.66
CA LEU A 113 0.63 13.27 10.09
C LEU A 113 0.99 14.44 11.03
N GLY A 114 1.08 14.20 12.33
CA GLY A 114 1.34 15.25 13.33
C GLY A 114 0.20 16.26 13.45
N ARG A 115 0.48 17.57 13.28
CA ARG A 115 -0.49 18.68 13.49
C ARG A 115 -1.63 18.74 12.46
N TYR A 116 -1.58 17.91 11.40
CA TYR A 116 -2.48 17.97 10.25
C TYR A 116 -3.58 16.88 10.24
N GLY A 117 -3.55 15.92 11.17
CA GLY A 117 -4.53 14.84 11.23
C GLY A 117 -4.44 13.87 10.06
N ASP A 118 -5.59 13.33 9.65
CA ASP A 118 -5.78 12.48 8.47
C ASP A 118 -5.64 13.30 7.17
N GLN A 119 -4.78 12.90 6.22
CA GLN A 119 -4.77 13.48 4.86
C GLN A 119 -4.85 12.41 3.78
N ASP A 120 -5.73 12.63 2.80
CA ASP A 120 -5.73 11.88 1.55
C ASP A 120 -4.48 12.27 0.77
N MET A 121 -3.63 11.29 0.45
CA MET A 121 -2.36 11.50 -0.24
C MET A 121 -2.52 11.38 -1.75
N ILE A 122 -3.37 10.46 -2.22
CA ILE A 122 -3.63 10.20 -3.65
C ILE A 122 -5.07 9.68 -3.81
N GLU A 123 -5.82 10.21 -4.78
CA GLU A 123 -7.10 9.68 -5.24
C GLU A 123 -7.13 9.70 -6.78
N TYR A 124 -7.29 8.52 -7.39
CA TYR A 124 -7.43 8.37 -8.85
C TYR A 124 -8.61 7.46 -9.19
N ILE A 125 -9.32 7.86 -10.25
CA ILE A 125 -10.33 7.08 -10.96
C ILE A 125 -9.86 7.07 -12.42
N ASP A 126 -9.69 5.89 -13.01
CA ASP A 126 -9.32 5.69 -14.43
C ASP A 126 -10.26 4.66 -15.08
#